data_AF-A0A957RZE7-F1
#
_entry.id   AF-A0A957RZE7-F1
#
_cell.length_a   1.000
_cell.length_b   1.000
_cell.length_c   1.000
_cell.angle_alpha   90.00
_cell.angle_beta   90.00
_cell.angle_gamma   90.00
#
_symmetry.space_group_name_H-M   'P 1'
#
loop_
_entity.id
_entity.type
_entity.pdbx_description
1 polymer ?
#
loop_
_entity_poly.entity_id
_entity_poly.type
_entity_poly.pdbx_seq_one_letter_code
_entity_poly.pdbx_strand_id
1 'polypeptide(L)'
;MPPVSHPFKKGDLVILMNYNDHAPPHVHVKYQGDMRTYRLEIRTRHWMKSQRVLPITLRKLVEAWVEAHEVELMQQWENARQHVPIEIVG
;
A
#
# COMPACT_ATOMS: atom_id res chain seq x y z
N MET A 1 -9.02 4.26 -6.12
CA MET A 1 -7.88 4.21 -5.19
C MET A 1 -6.94 5.37 -5.49
N PRO A 2 -6.94 6.44 -4.70
CA PRO A 2 -5.91 7.47 -4.80
C PRO A 2 -4.56 6.91 -4.32
N PRO A 3 -3.43 7.45 -4.82
CA PRO A 3 -2.13 7.16 -4.24
C PRO A 3 -2.07 7.67 -2.81
N VAL A 4 -1.35 6.93 -1.98
CA VAL A 4 -0.95 7.35 -0.63
C VAL A 4 0.55 7.43 -0.49
N SER A 5 1.34 7.00 -1.49
CA SER A 5 2.79 7.22 -1.51
C SER A 5 3.20 8.07 -2.71
N HIS A 6 4.38 8.67 -2.60
CA HIS A 6 5.12 9.12 -3.78
C HIS A 6 5.63 7.90 -4.59
N PRO A 7 5.79 8.03 -5.92
CA PRO A 7 6.41 6.97 -6.73
C PRO A 7 7.88 6.74 -6.32
N PHE A 8 8.25 5.50 -6.04
CA PHE A 8 9.64 5.15 -5.71
C PHE A 8 10.52 5.18 -6.96
N LYS A 9 11.67 5.88 -6.93
CA LYS A 9 12.68 5.88 -8.00
C LYS A 9 13.51 4.58 -8.03
N LYS A 10 12.85 3.47 -8.38
CA LYS A 10 13.49 2.24 -8.91
C LYS A 10 12.46 1.36 -9.66
N GLY A 11 11.87 1.90 -10.74
CA GLY A 11 10.84 1.24 -11.57
C GLY A 11 9.48 1.29 -10.90
N ASP A 12 8.59 2.17 -11.38
CA ASP A 12 7.62 2.88 -10.54
C ASP A 12 6.73 1.95 -9.73
N LEU A 13 6.98 1.94 -8.43
CA LEU A 13 6.13 1.34 -7.42
C LEU A 13 5.21 2.43 -6.87
N VAL A 14 3.92 2.15 -6.80
CA VAL A 14 2.91 3.06 -6.27
C VAL A 14 2.09 2.32 -5.23
N ILE A 15 1.99 2.92 -4.03
CA ILE A 15 1.13 2.44 -2.95
C ILE A 15 -0.15 3.26 -2.96
N LEU A 16 -1.28 2.56 -2.95
CA LEU A 16 -2.61 3.10 -3.11
C LEU A 16 -3.49 2.66 -1.94
N MET A 17 -4.55 3.42 -1.70
CA MET A 17 -5.59 3.06 -0.72
C MET A 17 -6.99 3.23 -1.35
N ASN A 18 -7.94 2.34 -1.05
CA ASN A 18 -9.31 2.49 -1.52
C ASN A 18 -10.21 3.00 -0.41
N TYR A 19 -11.13 3.92 -0.75
CA TYR A 19 -12.15 4.40 0.19
C TYR A 19 -13.17 3.30 0.56
N ASN A 20 -13.37 2.33 -0.33
CA ASN A 20 -14.31 1.22 -0.14
C ASN A 20 -13.60 -0.10 0.21
N ASP A 21 -12.40 -0.05 0.81
CA ASP A 21 -11.70 -1.26 1.24
C ASP A 21 -12.34 -1.89 2.49
N HIS A 22 -12.13 -3.19 2.63
CA HIS A 22 -12.60 -3.97 3.78
C HIS A 22 -11.46 -4.31 4.73
N ALA A 23 -11.79 -4.52 6.01
CA ALA A 23 -10.84 -4.97 7.02
C ALA A 23 -10.19 -6.32 6.61
N PRO A 24 -8.92 -6.57 7.00
CA PRO A 24 -8.07 -5.71 7.82
C PRO A 24 -7.49 -4.50 7.05
N PRO A 25 -6.98 -3.46 7.74
CA PRO A 25 -6.30 -2.33 7.11
C PRO A 25 -5.15 -2.78 6.21
N HIS A 26 -5.20 -2.45 4.93
CA HIS A 26 -4.19 -2.87 3.95
C HIS A 26 -3.93 -1.78 2.91
N VAL A 27 -2.76 -1.86 2.30
CA VAL A 27 -2.39 -1.04 1.14
C VAL A 27 -2.36 -1.88 -0.13
N HIS A 28 -2.67 -1.22 -1.25
CA HIS A 28 -2.54 -1.79 -2.58
C HIS A 28 -1.21 -1.37 -3.21
N VAL A 29 -0.44 -2.33 -3.69
CA VAL A 29 0.88 -2.09 -4.29
C VAL A 29 0.81 -2.40 -5.78
N LYS A 30 1.15 -1.42 -6.61
CA LYS A 30 1.31 -1.57 -8.06
C LYS A 30 2.77 -1.33 -8.44
N TYR A 31 3.28 -2.11 -9.38
CA TYR A 31 4.65 -2.02 -9.87
C TYR A 31 4.63 -2.02 -11.39
N GLN A 32 5.34 -1.11 -12.05
CA GLN A 32 5.30 -1.00 -13.52
C GLN A 32 5.66 -2.28 -14.29
N GLY A 33 6.51 -3.14 -13.73
CA GLY A 33 6.84 -4.43 -14.36
C GLY A 33 5.74 -5.49 -14.23
N ASP A 34 4.62 -5.19 -13.56
CA ASP A 34 3.47 -6.08 -13.40
C ASP A 34 2.14 -5.32 -13.29
N MET A 35 1.21 -5.59 -14.20
CA MET A 35 -0.13 -4.97 -14.19
C MET A 35 -1.01 -5.38 -12.99
N ARG A 36 -0.56 -6.33 -12.17
CA ARG A 36 -1.30 -6.83 -11.01
C ARG A 36 -1.22 -5.88 -9.83
N THR A 37 -2.22 -5.99 -8.96
CA THR A 37 -2.25 -5.30 -7.67
C THR A 37 -2.00 -6.29 -6.55
N TYR A 38 -0.98 -6.01 -5.74
CA TYR A 38 -0.67 -6.77 -4.55
C TYR A 38 -1.29 -6.08 -3.33
N ARG A 39 -1.53 -6.82 -2.25
CA ARG A 39 -2.09 -6.27 -1.01
C ARG A 39 -1.23 -6.64 0.17
N LEU A 40 -0.93 -5.66 1.00
CA LEU A 40 -0.14 -5.80 2.22
C LEU A 40 -0.93 -5.26 3.39
N GLU A 41 -1.18 -6.10 4.40
CA GLU A 41 -1.80 -5.65 5.64
C GLU A 41 -0.86 -4.71 6.39
N ILE A 42 -1.36 -3.54 6.81
CA ILE A 42 -0.54 -2.44 7.36
C ILE A 42 0.14 -2.88 8.66
N ARG A 43 -0.61 -3.44 9.61
CA ARG A 43 -0.08 -3.74 10.95
C ARG A 43 0.84 -4.96 10.98
N THR A 44 0.44 -6.03 10.30
CA THR A 44 1.17 -7.31 10.36
C THR A 44 2.26 -7.43 9.32
N ARG A 45 2.26 -6.56 8.29
CA ARG A 45 3.07 -6.70 7.07
C ARG A 45 2.88 -8.08 6.41
N HIS A 46 1.70 -8.68 6.62
CA HIS A 46 1.33 -9.90 5.96
C HIS A 46 0.81 -9.61 4.54
N TRP A 47 1.51 -10.17 3.55
CA TRP A 47 1.06 -10.10 2.16
C TRP A 47 -0.15 -11.01 1.98
N MET A 48 -1.27 -10.42 1.56
CA MET A 48 -2.49 -11.17 1.30
C MET A 48 -2.32 -12.04 0.05
N LYS A 49 -3.04 -13.18 -0.01
CA LYS A 49 -2.95 -14.13 -1.12
C LYS A 49 -3.11 -13.43 -2.48
N SER A 50 -2.09 -13.61 -3.32
CA SER A 50 -2.07 -13.21 -4.73
C SER A 50 -1.61 -14.38 -5.59
N GLN A 51 -2.01 -14.41 -6.85
CA GLN A 51 -1.65 -15.48 -7.80
C GLN A 51 -0.14 -15.54 -8.12
N ARG A 52 0.60 -14.47 -7.83
CA ARG A 52 2.06 -14.33 -8.02
C ARG A 52 2.65 -13.57 -6.86
N VAL A 53 3.96 -13.66 -6.71
CA VAL A 53 4.71 -13.00 -5.64
C VAL A 53 5.55 -11.88 -6.24
N LEU A 54 5.47 -10.69 -5.65
CA LEU A 54 6.32 -9.56 -6.01
C LEU A 54 7.79 -9.93 -5.74
N PRO A 55 8.76 -9.52 -6.58
CA PRO A 55 10.19 -9.76 -6.33
C PRO A 55 10.62 -9.42 -4.91
N ILE A 56 11.44 -10.27 -4.29
CA ILE A 56 11.78 -10.18 -2.86
C ILE A 56 12.35 -8.81 -2.46
N THR A 57 13.15 -8.20 -3.33
CA THR A 57 13.73 -6.86 -3.09
C THR A 57 12.66 -5.78 -3.04
N LEU A 58 11.64 -5.85 -3.90
CA LEU A 58 10.52 -4.91 -3.88
C LEU A 58 9.62 -5.16 -2.67
N ARG A 59 9.41 -6.42 -2.27
CA ARG A 59 8.65 -6.74 -1.06
C ARG A 59 9.28 -6.10 0.18
N LYS A 60 10.58 -6.30 0.37
CA LYS A 60 11.32 -5.71 1.50
C LYS A 60 11.28 -4.18 1.48
N LEU A 61 11.37 -3.57 0.30
CA LEU A 61 11.26 -2.12 0.15
C LEU A 61 9.88 -1.61 0.61
N VAL A 62 8.81 -2.28 0.17
CA VAL A 62 7.44 -1.92 0.56
C VAL A 62 7.19 -2.17 2.04
N GLU A 63 7.64 -3.31 2.57
CA GLU A 63 7.50 -3.65 3.99
C GLU A 63 8.17 -2.58 4.87
N ALA A 64 9.41 -2.20 4.56
CA ALA A 64 10.14 -1.18 5.29
C ALA A 64 9.47 0.20 5.19
N TRP A 65 8.92 0.57 4.04
CA TRP A 65 8.19 1.83 3.90
C TRP A 65 6.87 1.82 4.66
N VAL A 66 6.11 0.72 4.63
CA VAL A 66 4.87 0.58 5.41
C VAL A 66 5.16 0.52 6.91
N GLU A 67 6.31 -0.02 7.31
CA GLU A 67 6.82 0.07 8.69
C GLU A 67 7.07 1.53 9.11
N ALA A 68 7.85 2.26 8.32
CA ALA A 68 8.19 3.65 8.60
C ALA A 68 6.98 4.59 8.70
N HIS A 69 5.90 4.30 7.96
CA HIS A 69 4.71 5.18 7.88
C HIS A 69 3.43 4.54 8.43
N GLU A 70 3.54 3.59 9.35
CA GLU A 70 2.37 2.87 9.88
C GLU A 70 1.26 3.81 10.38
N VAL A 71 1.65 4.78 11.20
CA VAL A 71 0.72 5.69 11.88
C VAL A 71 -0.05 6.51 10.85
N GLU A 72 0.65 7.07 9.88
CA GLU A 72 0.07 7.86 8.79
C GLU A 72 -0.85 7.01 7.93
N LEU A 73 -0.44 5.80 7.56
CA LEU A 73 -1.26 4.88 6.77
C LEU A 73 -2.53 4.44 7.52
N MET A 74 -2.44 4.21 8.83
CA MET A 74 -3.61 3.90 9.66
C MET A 74 -4.59 5.09 9.74
N GLN A 75 -4.07 6.32 9.79
CA GLN A 75 -4.92 7.52 9.71
C GLN A 75 -5.59 7.63 8.34
N GLN A 76 -4.84 7.43 7.25
CA GLN A 76 -5.41 7.46 5.90
C GLN A 76 -6.42 6.35 5.67
N TRP A 77 -6.24 5.19 6.31
CA TRP A 77 -7.22 4.10 6.27
C TRP A 77 -8.54 4.50 6.90
N GLU A 78 -8.51 5.14 8.07
CA GLU A 78 -9.73 5.62 8.71
C GLU A 78 -10.37 6.76 7.91
N ASN A 79 -9.58 7.68 7.36
CA ASN A 79 -10.04 8.73 6.46
C ASN A 79 -10.80 8.13 5.25
N ALA A 80 -10.19 7.12 4.61
CA ALA A 80 -10.78 6.39 3.50
C ALA A 80 -12.15 5.77 3.88
N ARG A 81 -12.24 5.11 5.03
CA ARG A 81 -13.52 4.52 5.53
C ARG A 81 -14.59 5.56 5.82
N GLN A 82 -14.19 6.73 6.30
CA GLN A 82 -15.09 7.84 6.59
C GLN A 82 -15.46 8.65 5.33
N HIS A 83 -14.98 8.25 4.15
CA HIS A 83 -15.20 8.95 2.88
C HIS A 83 -14.70 10.39 2.89
N VAL A 84 -13.68 10.68 3.70
CA VAL A 84 -12.99 11.98 3.70
C VAL A 84 -11.73 11.90 2.83
N PRO A 85 -11.20 13.05 2.37
CA PRO A 85 -9.99 13.08 1.56
C PRO A 85 -8.81 12.37 2.26
N ILE A 86 -8.04 11.60 1.48
CA ILE A 86 -6.78 11.02 1.92
C ILE A 86 -5.61 11.87 1.43
N GLU A 87 -4.54 11.90 2.22
CA GLU A 87 -3.33 12.63 1.92
C GLU A 87 -2.19 11.69 1.47
N ILE A 88 -1.20 12.27 0.78
CA ILE A 88 0.01 11.55 0.42
C ILE A 88 0.91 11.45 1.64
N VAL A 89 1.27 10.21 1.99
CA VAL A 89 2.27 9.84 2.99
C VAL A 89 3.66 9.94 2.35
N GLY A 90 4.56 10.64 3.04
CA GLY A 90 5.85 11.11 2.50
C GLY A 90 7.00 10.15 2.75
#